data_AF-A0A4Q6ARR4-F1
#
_entry.id   AF-A0A4Q6ARR4-F1
#
_cell.length_a   1.000
_cell.length_b   1.000
_cell.length_c   1.000
_cell.angle_alpha   90.00
_cell.angle_beta   90.00
_cell.angle_gamma   90.00
#
_symmetry.space_group_name_H-M   'P 1'
#
loop_
_entity.id
_entity.type
_entity.pdbx_description
1 polymer ?
#
loop_
_entity_poly.entity_id
_entity_poly.type
_entity_poly.pdbx_seq_one_letter_code
_entity_poly.pdbx_strand_id
1 'polypeptide(L)'
;MTIRFSAILLVGTLLLGGCTKDYLDLNDNPNQTTNPPLNGLLARVTSETGLNVYRAGSVSAYYVQQLSSPNASSGSDTYDNVDRSTLWYNIYNTMQDGRVMLEKANAVNAYQHIGVSKVMEAMNLDLLVDFWGDAPYSQAFDLTN
;
A
#
# COMPACT_ATOMS: atom_id res chain seq x y z
N MET A 1 -32.13 -31.43 47.12
CA MET A 1 -31.65 -31.71 45.75
C MET A 1 -31.62 -30.47 44.84
N THR A 2 -32.13 -29.32 45.29
CA THR A 2 -32.21 -28.06 44.51
C THR A 2 -30.94 -27.20 44.56
N ILE A 3 -30.22 -27.19 45.68
CA ILE A 3 -28.99 -26.38 45.87
C ILE A 3 -27.84 -26.82 44.93
N ARG A 4 -27.78 -28.10 44.56
CA ARG A 4 -26.74 -28.63 43.66
C ARG A 4 -26.92 -28.17 42.21
N PHE A 5 -28.17 -27.99 41.75
CA PHE A 5 -28.45 -27.49 40.40
C PHE A 5 -28.18 -25.99 40.26
N SER A 6 -28.49 -25.19 41.29
CA SER A 6 -28.22 -23.75 41.29
C SER A 6 -26.71 -23.44 41.25
N ALA A 7 -25.88 -24.24 41.92
CA ALA A 7 -24.42 -24.08 41.88
C ALA A 7 -23.84 -24.40 40.50
N ILE A 8 -24.38 -25.41 39.80
CA ILE A 8 -23.95 -25.77 38.43
C ILE A 8 -24.34 -24.66 37.43
N LEU A 9 -25.52 -24.07 37.59
CA LEU A 9 -26.00 -22.98 36.72
C LEU A 9 -25.17 -21.69 36.88
N LEU A 10 -24.72 -21.39 38.10
CA LEU A 10 -23.88 -20.23 38.41
C LEU A 10 -22.45 -20.38 37.86
N VAL A 11 -21.89 -21.58 37.93
CA VAL A 11 -20.57 -21.88 37.33
C VAL A 11 -20.64 -21.84 35.79
N GLY A 12 -21.75 -22.30 35.20
CA GLY A 12 -21.95 -22.25 33.75
C GLY A 12 -22.06 -20.83 33.19
N THR A 13 -22.61 -19.88 33.94
CA THR A 13 -22.74 -18.47 33.51
C THR A 13 -21.44 -17.68 33.64
N LEU A 14 -20.56 -18.04 34.60
CA LEU A 14 -19.21 -17.46 34.71
C LEU A 14 -18.28 -17.89 33.57
N LEU A 15 -18.46 -19.09 33.01
CA LEU A 15 -17.67 -19.58 31.87
C LEU A 15 -18.04 -18.91 30.53
N LEU A 16 -19.24 -18.33 30.41
CA LEU A 16 -19.66 -17.59 29.21
C LEU A 16 -19.14 -16.15 29.17
N GLY A 17 -18.63 -15.61 30.28
CA GLY A 17 -18.07 -14.25 30.37
C GLY A 17 -16.57 -14.15 30.01
N GLY A 18 -15.90 -15.27 29.71
CA GLY A 18 -14.45 -15.32 29.47
C GLY A 18 -13.99 -14.88 28.07
N CYS A 19 -14.91 -14.75 27.10
CA CYS A 19 -14.58 -14.18 25.80
C CYS A 19 -14.64 -12.66 25.89
N THR A 20 -13.52 -12.03 26.27
CA THR A 20 -13.35 -10.60 26.04
C THR A 20 -13.46 -10.35 24.53
N LYS A 21 -14.19 -9.30 24.12
CA LYS A 21 -14.35 -8.92 22.71
C LYS A 21 -13.00 -8.79 21.97
N ASP A 22 -11.95 -8.51 22.74
CA ASP A 22 -10.61 -8.22 22.24
C ASP A 22 -9.70 -9.48 22.18
N TYR A 23 -10.14 -10.65 22.67
CA TYR A 23 -9.33 -11.88 22.60
C TYR A 23 -9.12 -12.38 21.16
N LEU A 24 -10.04 -12.03 20.25
CA LEU A 24 -9.94 -12.33 18.83
C LEU A 24 -9.28 -11.20 18.02
N ASP A 25 -8.88 -10.10 18.68
CA ASP A 25 -8.18 -8.98 18.03
C ASP A 25 -6.67 -9.26 17.98
N LEU A 26 -6.32 -10.44 17.44
CA LEU A 26 -4.95 -10.94 17.28
C LEU A 26 -4.28 -10.44 15.99
N ASN A 27 -4.94 -9.56 15.24
CA ASN A 27 -4.45 -9.06 13.95
C ASN A 27 -3.58 -7.80 14.07
N ASP A 28 -3.33 -7.31 15.29
CA ASP A 28 -2.32 -6.29 15.52
C ASP A 28 -0.94 -6.86 15.26
N ASN A 29 -0.43 -6.66 14.05
CA ASN A 29 0.92 -7.03 13.68
C ASN A 29 1.91 -6.09 14.39
N PRO A 30 2.67 -6.56 15.40
CA PRO A 30 3.57 -5.70 16.16
C PRO A 30 4.75 -5.19 15.33
N ASN A 31 4.98 -5.77 14.14
CA ASN A 31 6.00 -5.31 13.19
C ASN A 31 5.49 -4.22 12.24
N GLN A 32 4.17 -4.01 12.18
CA GLN A 32 3.59 -2.99 11.31
C GLN A 32 3.74 -1.63 11.97
N THR A 33 4.45 -0.73 11.30
CA THR A 33 4.55 0.66 11.76
C THR A 33 3.18 1.32 11.59
N THR A 34 2.49 1.57 12.69
CA THR A 34 1.20 2.29 12.72
C THR A 34 1.38 3.80 12.58
N ASN A 35 2.55 4.32 12.92
CA ASN A 35 2.84 5.76 12.90
C ASN A 35 4.24 6.06 12.33
N PRO A 36 4.40 6.06 11.00
CA PRO A 36 5.71 6.31 10.39
C PRO A 36 6.17 7.76 10.61
N PRO A 37 7.48 7.99 10.85
CA PRO A 37 8.03 9.33 11.01
C PRO A 37 8.05 10.07 9.66
N LEU A 38 7.86 11.39 9.71
CA LEU A 38 7.71 12.22 8.50
C LEU A 38 8.91 12.14 7.55
N ASN A 39 10.15 12.16 8.08
CA ASN A 39 11.36 12.01 7.27
C ASN A 39 11.55 10.59 6.74
N GLY A 40 11.00 9.58 7.42
CA GLY A 40 10.99 8.20 6.92
C GLY A 40 10.08 8.05 5.70
N LEU A 41 8.90 8.68 5.76
CA LEU A 41 8.00 8.77 4.61
C LEU A 41 8.63 9.53 3.45
N LEU A 42 9.31 10.66 3.73
CA LEU A 42 10.02 11.41 2.70
C LEU A 42 11.01 10.54 1.96
N ALA A 43 11.90 9.87 2.69
CA ALA A 43 12.91 9.00 2.10
C ALA A 43 12.27 7.89 1.25
N ARG A 44 11.23 7.24 1.78
CA ARG A 44 10.52 6.15 1.09
C ARG A 44 9.84 6.63 -0.19
N VAL A 45 9.02 7.68 -0.13
CA VAL A 45 8.26 8.19 -1.27
C VAL A 45 9.19 8.65 -2.39
N THR A 46 10.28 9.36 -2.07
CA THR A 46 11.25 9.78 -3.09
C THR A 46 12.00 8.59 -3.70
N SER A 47 12.39 7.61 -2.88
CA SER A 47 13.13 6.44 -3.35
C SER A 47 12.26 5.55 -4.24
N GLU A 48 11.04 5.23 -3.80
CA GLU A 48 10.13 4.38 -4.56
C GLU A 48 9.63 5.06 -5.83
N THR A 49 9.46 6.39 -5.84
CA THR A 49 9.15 7.12 -7.09
C THR A 49 10.28 6.94 -8.11
N GLY A 50 11.54 7.09 -7.69
CA GLY A 50 12.70 6.83 -8.56
C GLY A 50 12.75 5.38 -9.06
N LEU A 51 12.45 4.42 -8.20
CA LEU A 51 12.37 3.01 -8.58
C LEU A 51 11.20 2.73 -9.54
N ASN A 52 10.06 3.40 -9.39
CA ASN A 52 8.92 3.28 -10.31
C ASN A 52 9.28 3.81 -11.70
N VAL A 53 10.00 4.94 -11.81
CA VAL A 53 10.54 5.42 -13.09
C VAL A 53 11.47 4.38 -13.71
N TYR A 54 12.39 3.80 -12.93
CA TYR A 54 13.27 2.74 -13.41
C TYR A 54 12.51 1.49 -13.88
N ARG A 55 11.52 1.03 -13.09
CA ARG A 55 10.69 -0.14 -13.40
C ARG A 55 9.88 0.11 -14.69
N ALA A 56 9.28 1.28 -14.82
CA ALA A 56 8.58 1.71 -16.04
C ALA A 56 9.52 1.74 -17.25
N GLY A 57 10.69 2.39 -17.11
CA GLY A 57 11.73 2.40 -18.15
C GLY A 57 12.19 1.00 -18.55
N SER A 58 12.28 0.07 -17.60
CA SER A 58 12.65 -1.33 -17.86
C SER A 58 11.59 -2.09 -18.66
N VAL A 59 10.34 -1.62 -18.67
CA VAL A 59 9.29 -2.17 -19.53
C VAL A 59 9.32 -1.46 -20.89
N SER A 60 9.33 -0.13 -20.91
CA SER A 60 9.22 0.64 -22.15
C SER A 60 10.45 0.48 -23.06
N ALA A 61 11.66 0.28 -22.52
CA ALA A 61 12.88 0.14 -23.28
C ALA A 61 12.85 -0.98 -24.34
N TYR A 62 12.09 -2.05 -24.10
CA TYR A 62 11.90 -3.12 -25.09
C TYR A 62 10.96 -2.69 -26.23
N TYR A 63 9.88 -1.97 -25.91
CA TYR A 63 8.93 -1.46 -26.90
C TYR A 63 9.54 -0.38 -27.81
N VAL A 64 10.40 0.49 -27.26
CA VAL A 64 11.11 1.52 -28.04
C VAL A 64 12.46 1.03 -28.57
N GLN A 65 12.73 -0.27 -28.50
CA GLN A 65 13.90 -0.94 -29.09
C GLN A 65 15.26 -0.42 -28.60
N GLN A 66 15.32 0.12 -27.38
CA GLN A 66 16.60 0.38 -26.71
C GLN A 66 17.23 -0.91 -26.16
N LEU A 67 16.40 -1.90 -25.81
CA LEU A 67 16.81 -3.22 -25.35
C LEU A 67 16.10 -4.32 -26.15
N SER A 68 16.68 -5.52 -26.15
CA SER A 68 16.04 -6.76 -26.61
C SER A 68 16.34 -7.87 -25.61
N SER A 69 15.39 -8.79 -25.46
CA SER A 69 15.48 -9.89 -24.53
C SER A 69 16.48 -10.93 -25.04
N PRO A 70 17.50 -11.29 -24.24
CA PRO A 70 18.41 -12.38 -24.61
C PRO A 70 17.77 -13.77 -24.42
N ASN A 71 16.57 -13.84 -23.82
CA ASN A 71 15.89 -15.09 -23.52
C ASN A 71 14.81 -15.37 -24.59
N ALA A 72 15.00 -16.45 -25.35
CA ALA A 72 14.10 -16.86 -26.43
C ALA A 72 12.66 -17.17 -25.99
N SER A 73 12.42 -17.42 -24.70
CA SER A 73 11.07 -17.64 -24.15
C SER A 73 10.48 -16.42 -23.45
N SER A 74 11.12 -15.25 -23.56
CA SER A 74 10.63 -14.01 -22.97
C SER A 74 9.55 -13.38 -23.83
N GLY A 75 8.44 -12.98 -23.19
CA GLY A 75 7.39 -12.19 -23.84
C GLY A 75 7.66 -10.68 -23.90
N SER A 76 8.78 -10.20 -23.36
CA SER A 76 9.00 -8.77 -23.09
C SER A 76 9.21 -7.91 -24.34
N ASP A 77 9.67 -8.51 -25.44
CA ASP A 77 9.97 -7.84 -26.72
C ASP A 77 9.31 -8.54 -27.93
N THR A 78 8.41 -9.49 -27.69
CA THR A 78 7.65 -10.23 -28.72
C THR A 78 6.19 -9.77 -28.83
N TYR A 79 5.81 -8.70 -28.11
CA TYR A 79 4.44 -8.21 -27.98
C TYR A 79 3.47 -9.19 -27.31
N ASP A 80 3.98 -10.12 -26.50
CA ASP A 80 3.14 -10.96 -25.67
C ASP A 80 2.52 -10.16 -24.51
N ASN A 81 1.38 -10.64 -24.02
CA ASN A 81 0.75 -10.08 -22.83
C ASN A 81 1.53 -10.54 -21.58
N VAL A 82 2.46 -9.71 -21.14
CA VAL A 82 3.26 -9.93 -19.92
C VAL A 82 2.66 -9.14 -18.76
N ASP A 83 2.49 -9.80 -17.62
CA ASP A 83 1.97 -9.17 -16.41
C ASP A 83 2.87 -8.02 -15.92
N ARG A 84 2.28 -6.84 -15.71
CA ARG A 84 2.92 -5.64 -15.16
C ARG A 84 2.25 -5.17 -13.85
N SER A 85 1.44 -6.02 -13.22
CA SER A 85 0.71 -5.76 -11.96
C SER A 85 1.61 -5.27 -10.82
N THR A 86 2.88 -5.70 -10.78
CA THR A 86 3.84 -5.26 -9.76
C THR A 86 4.14 -3.76 -9.87
N LEU A 87 4.27 -3.21 -11.09
CA LEU A 87 4.48 -1.77 -11.28
C LEU A 87 3.24 -0.99 -10.84
N TRP A 88 2.05 -1.44 -11.24
CA TRP A 88 0.78 -0.87 -10.78
C TRP A 88 0.72 -0.82 -9.25
N TYR A 89 0.96 -1.94 -8.58
CA TYR A 89 0.95 -2.04 -7.12
C TYR A 89 1.93 -1.07 -6.45
N ASN A 90 3.17 -0.99 -6.96
CA ASN A 90 4.19 -0.11 -6.39
C ASN A 90 3.85 1.38 -6.56
N ILE A 91 3.25 1.76 -7.69
CA ILE A 91 2.78 3.12 -7.95
C ILE A 91 1.72 3.53 -6.91
N TYR A 92 0.69 2.71 -6.71
CA TYR A 92 -0.36 3.01 -5.72
C TYR A 92 0.17 3.05 -4.28
N ASN A 93 1.03 2.10 -3.90
CA ASN A 93 1.65 2.13 -2.58
C ASN A 93 2.47 3.40 -2.34
N THR A 94 3.21 3.84 -3.35
CA THR A 94 4.02 5.06 -3.26
C THR A 94 3.14 6.29 -3.10
N MET A 95 2.04 6.36 -3.86
CA MET A 95 1.05 7.44 -3.71
C MET A 95 0.35 7.40 -2.34
N GLN A 96 0.01 6.22 -1.82
CA GLN A 96 -0.58 6.06 -0.48
C GLN A 96 0.39 6.58 0.61
N ASP A 97 1.66 6.17 0.58
CA ASP A 97 2.68 6.68 1.50
C ASP A 97 2.87 8.20 1.36
N GLY A 98 2.80 8.71 0.13
CA GLY A 98 2.86 10.15 -0.19
C GLY A 98 1.69 10.95 0.39
N ARG A 99 0.48 10.38 0.40
CA ARG A 99 -0.71 10.97 1.01
C ARG A 99 -0.66 10.96 2.53
N VAL A 100 -0.19 9.87 3.13
CA VAL A 100 0.08 9.82 4.58
C VAL A 100 1.12 10.88 4.97
N MET A 101 2.17 11.05 4.16
CA MET A 101 3.14 12.13 4.34
C MET A 101 2.50 13.51 4.24
N LEU A 102 1.64 13.73 3.24
CA LEU A 102 0.96 15.01 3.02
C LEU A 102 0.09 15.39 4.22
N GLU A 103 -0.72 14.45 4.72
CA GLU A 103 -1.56 14.64 5.91
C GLU A 103 -0.74 15.07 7.13
N LYS A 104 0.30 14.29 7.44
CA LYS A 104 1.21 14.56 8.57
C LYS A 104 1.93 15.90 8.41
N ALA A 105 2.39 16.21 7.20
CA ALA A 105 3.11 17.44 6.91
C ALA A 105 2.21 18.67 7.06
N ASN A 106 0.94 18.59 6.63
CA ASN A 106 -0.04 19.65 6.81
C ASN A 106 -0.29 19.94 8.30
N ALA A 107 -0.37 18.91 9.15
CA ALA A 107 -0.62 19.08 10.58
C ALA A 107 0.48 19.89 11.31
N VAL A 108 1.70 19.94 10.77
CA VAL A 108 2.84 20.65 11.36
C VAL A 108 3.42 21.75 10.46
N ASN A 109 2.72 22.13 9.37
CA ASN A 109 3.19 23.12 8.40
C ASN A 109 4.59 22.80 7.80
N ALA A 110 4.90 21.53 7.58
CA ALA A 110 6.16 21.11 6.96
C ALA A 110 6.09 21.29 5.43
N TYR A 111 6.17 22.55 4.96
CA TYR A 111 5.95 22.91 3.55
C TYR A 111 6.86 22.21 2.55
N GLN A 112 8.08 21.85 2.95
CA GLN A 112 8.99 21.08 2.09
C GLN A 112 8.43 19.68 1.80
N HIS A 113 7.96 18.97 2.83
CA HIS A 113 7.33 17.65 2.68
C HIS A 113 6.01 17.74 1.92
N ILE A 114 5.21 18.78 2.17
CA ILE A 114 3.97 19.04 1.40
C ILE A 114 4.28 19.17 -0.10
N GLY A 115 5.30 19.97 -0.44
CA GLY A 115 5.74 20.15 -1.83
C GLY A 115 6.20 18.84 -2.45
N VAL A 116 7.06 18.09 -1.77
CA VAL A 116 7.57 16.81 -2.26
C VAL A 116 6.45 15.79 -2.42
N SER A 117 5.53 15.65 -1.46
CA SER A 117 4.37 14.75 -1.56
C SER A 117 3.60 14.98 -2.86
N LYS A 118 3.27 16.25 -3.16
CA LYS A 118 2.47 16.61 -4.34
C LYS A 118 3.20 16.33 -5.65
N VAL A 119 4.49 16.64 -5.72
CA VAL A 119 5.29 16.39 -6.92
C VAL A 119 5.45 14.88 -7.16
N MET A 120 5.75 14.11 -6.11
CA MET A 120 5.89 12.65 -6.22
C MET A 120 4.57 11.98 -6.58
N GLU A 121 3.44 12.44 -6.03
CA GLU A 121 2.11 11.94 -6.42
C GLU A 121 1.83 12.21 -7.90
N ALA A 122 2.10 13.43 -8.39
CA ALA A 122 1.93 13.76 -9.80
C ALA A 122 2.80 12.89 -10.72
N MET A 123 4.07 12.65 -10.36
CA MET A 123 4.97 11.79 -11.14
C MET A 123 4.49 10.33 -11.18
N ASN A 124 4.00 9.79 -10.06
CA ASN A 124 3.48 8.42 -10.03
C ASN A 124 2.15 8.30 -10.79
N LEU A 125 1.31 9.33 -10.74
CA LEU A 125 0.06 9.38 -11.50
C LEU A 125 0.33 9.45 -13.01
N ASP A 126 1.35 10.21 -13.44
CA ASP A 126 1.80 10.28 -14.84
C ASP A 126 2.23 8.90 -15.35
N LEU A 127 3.09 8.20 -14.60
CA LEU A 127 3.47 6.81 -14.91
C LEU A 127 2.27 5.86 -14.99
N LEU A 128 1.27 6.05 -14.13
CA LEU A 128 0.08 5.21 -14.10
C LEU A 128 -0.75 5.38 -15.38
N VAL A 129 -1.03 6.63 -15.76
CA VAL A 129 -1.88 6.92 -16.93
C VAL A 129 -1.16 6.64 -18.24
N ASP A 130 0.16 6.80 -18.31
CA ASP A 130 0.94 6.46 -19.49
C ASP A 130 0.92 4.95 -19.79
N PHE A 131 0.87 4.11 -18.76
CA PHE A 131 0.87 2.65 -18.91
C PHE A 131 -0.52 2.04 -19.04
N TRP A 132 -1.52 2.59 -18.35
CA TRP A 132 -2.86 1.99 -18.27
C TRP A 132 -4.00 2.89 -18.76
N GLY A 133 -3.74 4.16 -19.06
CA GLY A 133 -4.79 5.12 -19.38
C GLY A 133 -5.65 5.45 -18.18
N ASP A 134 -6.96 5.31 -18.32
CA ASP A 134 -7.92 5.58 -17.24
C ASP A 134 -7.68 4.65 -16.05
N ALA A 135 -7.46 5.24 -14.86
CA ALA A 135 -7.18 4.51 -13.64
C ALA A 135 -7.86 5.15 -12.42
N PRO A 136 -8.20 4.36 -11.38
CA PRO A 136 -8.72 4.89 -10.11
C PRO A 136 -7.79 5.94 -9.47
N TYR A 137 -8.35 7.07 -9.04
CA TYR A 137 -7.54 8.11 -8.38
C TYR A 137 -8.24 8.77 -7.19
N SER A 138 -9.36 9.45 -7.43
CA SER A 138 -10.03 10.26 -6.39
C SER A 138 -10.49 9.42 -5.19
N GLN A 139 -10.99 8.21 -5.45
CA GLN A 139 -11.50 7.28 -4.44
C GLN A 139 -10.52 6.16 -4.07
N ALA A 140 -9.39 6.04 -4.77
CA ALA A 140 -8.51 4.87 -4.67
C ALA A 140 -7.79 4.71 -3.32
N PHE A 141 -7.76 5.77 -2.50
CA PHE A 141 -7.03 5.83 -1.24
C PHE A 141 -7.97 5.98 -0.03
N ASP A 142 -9.28 5.86 -0.26
CA ASP A 142 -10.26 5.79 0.79
C ASP A 142 -10.43 4.33 1.22
N LEU A 143 -9.92 4.01 2.41
CA LEU A 143 -10.02 2.65 2.99
C LEU A 143 -11.43 2.32 3.50
N THR A 144 -12.37 3.27 3.42
CA THR A 144 -13.75 3.12 3.92
C THR A 144 -14.80 2.92 2.83
N ASN A 145 -14.41 3.02 1.55
CA ASN A 145 -15.23 2.59 0.41
C ASN A 145 -15.08 1.09 0.15
#